data_AF-A3K208-F1
#
_entry.id   AF-A3K208-F1
#
_cell.length_a   1.000
_cell.length_b   1.000
_cell.length_c   1.000
_cell.angle_alpha   90.00
_cell.angle_beta   90.00
_cell.angle_gamma   90.00
#
_symmetry.space_group_name_H-M   'P 1'
#
loop_
_entity.id
_entity.type
_entity.pdbx_description
1 polymer ?
#
loop_
_entity_poly.entity_id
_entity_poly.type
_entity_poly.pdbx_seq_one_letter_code
_entity_poly.pdbx_strand_id
1 'polypeptide(L)'
;MRLVYRIMHTWMATPFVWGQSDCCLGLADWHMLVKGGEDPAAALRGAYCDAVSCQQLCGWFTRPVEVIEDCLARVGGLPRVVAPEVGDVAVIVIPRKERPLPAGALWLGDCWGCKGPEGATTLSPTLVRPLACWGMDHAA
;
A
#
# COMPACT_ATOMS: atom_id res chain seq x y z
N MET A 1 -0.19 -1.02 22.05
CA MET A 1 0.78 -0.92 20.93
C MET A 1 0.00 -0.52 19.70
N ARG A 2 0.33 0.61 19.05
CA ARG A 2 -0.43 1.07 17.87
C ARG A 2 -0.35 0.04 16.75
N LEU A 3 -1.47 -0.25 16.08
CA LEU A 3 -1.57 -1.27 15.03
C LEU A 3 -0.60 -1.02 13.87
N VAL A 4 -0.27 0.25 13.58
CA VAL A 4 0.73 0.63 12.56
C VAL A 4 2.11 0.01 12.84
N TYR A 5 2.55 -0.09 14.09
CA TYR A 5 3.84 -0.73 14.40
C TYR A 5 3.76 -2.26 14.27
N ARG A 6 2.59 -2.85 14.54
CA ARG A 6 2.37 -4.27 14.33
C ARG A 6 2.51 -4.63 12.85
N ILE A 7 1.85 -3.90 11.95
CA ILE A 7 1.93 -4.20 10.52
C ILE A 7 3.34 -3.93 9.97
N MET A 8 4.03 -2.88 10.44
CA MET A 8 5.42 -2.62 10.04
C MET A 8 6.36 -3.76 10.46
N HIS A 9 6.23 -4.30 11.67
CA HIS A 9 7.00 -5.47 12.09
C HIS A 9 6.62 -6.74 11.29
N THR A 10 5.35 -6.94 10.96
CA THR A 10 4.93 -8.00 10.05
C THR A 10 5.60 -7.85 8.68
N TRP A 11 5.58 -6.66 8.08
CA TRP A 11 6.23 -6.39 6.80
C TRP A 11 7.76 -6.56 6.84
N MET A 12 8.38 -6.31 8.00
CA MET A 12 9.80 -6.57 8.22
C MET A 12 10.11 -8.08 8.26
N ALA A 13 9.26 -8.86 8.93
CA ALA A 13 9.46 -10.30 9.08
C ALA A 13 9.04 -11.13 7.85
N THR A 14 8.12 -10.60 7.04
CA THR A 14 7.59 -11.30 5.86
C THR A 14 8.45 -11.02 4.62
N PRO A 15 8.97 -12.02 3.90
CA PRO A 15 9.69 -11.82 2.64
C PRO A 15 8.84 -11.07 1.61
N PHE A 16 9.48 -10.32 0.72
CA PHE A 16 8.76 -9.70 -0.40
C PHE A 16 8.52 -10.73 -1.50
N VAL A 17 7.26 -11.04 -1.77
CA VAL A 17 6.85 -11.97 -2.83
C VAL A 17 5.73 -11.33 -3.64
N TRP A 18 5.96 -11.15 -4.94
CA TRP A 18 4.93 -10.65 -5.87
C TRP A 18 3.70 -11.56 -5.82
N GLY A 19 2.52 -10.96 -5.70
CA GLY A 19 1.25 -11.67 -5.67
C GLY A 19 0.91 -12.23 -4.30
N GLN A 20 1.74 -12.02 -3.28
CA GLN A 20 1.47 -12.50 -1.92
C GLN A 20 1.71 -11.42 -0.86
N SER A 21 2.90 -10.81 -0.84
CA SER A 21 3.40 -9.94 0.22
C SER A 21 4.24 -8.77 -0.33
N ASP A 22 3.78 -8.18 -1.42
CA ASP A 22 4.40 -7.01 -2.06
C ASP A 22 3.83 -5.68 -1.53
N CYS A 23 4.29 -4.56 -2.11
CA CYS A 23 3.92 -3.22 -1.65
C CYS A 23 2.42 -2.89 -1.76
N CYS A 24 1.71 -3.50 -2.72
CA CYS A 24 0.27 -3.27 -2.90
C CYS A 24 -0.53 -4.18 -1.97
N LEU A 25 -0.19 -5.47 -1.95
CA LEU A 25 -0.91 -6.45 -1.13
C LEU A 25 -0.68 -6.27 0.37
N GLY A 26 0.47 -5.72 0.77
CA GLY A 26 0.71 -5.32 2.16
C GLY A 26 -0.31 -4.29 2.66
N LEU A 27 -0.80 -3.37 1.81
CA LEU A 27 -1.87 -2.43 2.18
C LEU A 27 -3.23 -3.13 2.36
N ALA A 28 -3.49 -4.17 1.58
CA ALA A 28 -4.68 -5.01 1.78
C ALA A 28 -4.61 -5.77 3.11
N ASP A 29 -3.43 -6.26 3.50
CA ASP A 29 -3.20 -6.85 4.82
C ASP A 29 -3.46 -5.83 5.94
N TRP A 30 -3.01 -4.58 5.77
CA TRP A 30 -3.33 -3.49 6.68
C TRP A 30 -4.84 -3.22 6.76
N HIS A 31 -5.52 -3.15 5.62
CA HIS A 31 -6.96 -2.96 5.56
C HIS A 31 -7.70 -4.03 6.36
N MET A 32 -7.40 -5.31 6.10
CA MET A 32 -8.00 -6.43 6.82
C MET A 32 -7.69 -6.37 8.33
N LEU A 33 -6.48 -5.97 8.71
CA LEU A 33 -6.10 -5.85 10.13
C LEU A 33 -6.92 -4.78 10.87
N VAL A 34 -7.27 -3.67 10.22
CA VAL A 34 -7.97 -2.53 10.84
C VAL A 34 -9.48 -2.68 10.76
N LYS A 35 -10.01 -2.95 9.56
CA LYS A 35 -11.45 -2.96 9.30
C LYS A 35 -12.08 -4.31 9.61
N GLY A 36 -11.29 -5.39 9.58
CA GLY A 36 -11.82 -6.75 9.52
C GLY A 36 -12.57 -7.01 8.21
N GLY A 37 -13.00 -8.25 8.01
CA GLY A 37 -13.84 -8.63 6.87
C GLY A 37 -13.08 -9.04 5.62
N GLU A 38 -13.60 -8.63 4.46
CA GLU A 38 -13.15 -9.09 3.16
C GLU A 38 -11.80 -8.47 2.75
N ASP A 39 -11.02 -9.25 2.02
CA ASP A 39 -9.75 -8.81 1.45
C ASP A 39 -9.98 -7.98 0.19
N PRO A 40 -9.67 -6.67 0.19
CA PRO A 40 -9.89 -5.81 -0.99
C PRO A 40 -9.07 -6.26 -2.20
N ALA A 41 -7.96 -6.98 -1.98
CA ALA A 41 -7.07 -7.45 -3.03
C ALA A 41 -7.20 -8.97 -3.29
N ALA A 42 -8.30 -9.61 -2.86
CA ALA A 42 -8.50 -11.06 -3.03
C ALA A 42 -8.28 -11.52 -4.49
N ALA A 43 -8.76 -10.74 -5.46
CA ALA A 43 -8.62 -11.04 -6.89
C ALA A 43 -7.18 -10.94 -7.43
N LEU A 44 -6.28 -10.28 -6.70
CA LEU A 44 -4.88 -10.08 -7.08
C LEU A 44 -3.95 -11.10 -6.40
N ARG A 45 -4.37 -11.72 -5.29
CA ARG A 45 -3.54 -12.70 -4.59
C ARG A 45 -3.30 -13.95 -5.43
N GLY A 46 -2.02 -14.26 -5.66
CA GLY A 46 -1.56 -15.36 -6.49
C GLY A 46 -1.75 -15.16 -8.00
N ALA A 47 -2.28 -14.02 -8.45
CA ALA A 47 -2.61 -13.78 -9.86
C ALA A 47 -1.39 -13.31 -10.69
N TYR A 48 -0.29 -12.96 -10.04
CA TYR A 48 0.98 -12.57 -10.67
C TYR A 48 2.16 -13.01 -9.80
N CYS A 49 3.36 -13.12 -10.37
CA CYS A 49 4.54 -13.63 -9.68
C CYS A 49 5.80 -12.76 -9.87
N ASP A 50 5.71 -11.69 -10.65
CA ASP A 50 6.77 -10.73 -10.85
C ASP A 50 6.21 -9.34 -11.21
N ALA A 51 7.09 -8.35 -11.37
CA ALA A 51 6.73 -6.99 -11.74
C ALA A 51 6.07 -6.90 -13.13
N VAL A 52 6.45 -7.77 -14.06
CA VAL A 52 5.98 -7.74 -15.45
C VAL A 52 4.53 -8.24 -15.52
N SER A 53 4.26 -9.40 -14.93
CA SER A 53 2.92 -9.97 -14.80
C SER A 53 2.01 -9.09 -13.95
N CYS A 54 2.51 -8.46 -12.87
CA CYS A 54 1.77 -7.45 -12.12
C CYS A 54 1.34 -6.28 -13.02
N GLN A 55 2.27 -5.75 -13.81
CA GLN A 55 1.98 -4.68 -14.76
C GLN A 55 0.97 -5.11 -15.83
N GLN A 56 1.09 -6.32 -16.37
CA GLN A 56 0.17 -6.82 -17.39
C GLN A 56 -1.23 -7.05 -16.84
N LEU A 57 -1.34 -7.51 -15.59
CA LEU A 57 -2.60 -7.84 -14.96
C LEU A 57 -3.38 -6.59 -14.55
N CYS A 58 -2.78 -5.71 -13.75
CA CYS A 58 -3.49 -4.57 -13.15
C CYS A 58 -2.92 -3.21 -13.56
N GLY A 59 -1.75 -3.15 -14.19
CA GLY A 59 -1.17 -1.89 -14.62
C GLY A 59 -0.57 -1.05 -13.47
N TRP A 60 -0.05 -1.69 -12.43
CA TRP A 60 0.50 -1.03 -11.23
C TRP A 60 1.45 0.14 -11.54
N PHE A 61 2.34 0.01 -12.51
CA PHE A 61 3.32 1.05 -12.85
C PHE A 61 2.78 2.17 -13.74
N THR A 62 1.54 2.03 -14.23
CA THR A 62 0.88 2.99 -15.12
C THR A 62 -0.32 3.67 -14.48
N ARG A 63 -1.12 2.93 -13.71
CA ARG A 63 -2.40 3.37 -13.13
C ARG A 63 -2.52 2.94 -11.66
N PRO A 64 -1.50 3.17 -10.80
CA PRO A 64 -1.47 2.61 -9.44
C PRO A 64 -2.64 3.08 -8.57
N VAL A 65 -3.12 4.31 -8.78
CA VAL A 65 -4.26 4.87 -8.05
C VAL A 65 -5.53 4.08 -8.36
N GLU A 66 -5.77 3.80 -9.64
CA GLU A 66 -6.97 3.08 -10.10
C GLU A 66 -6.93 1.62 -9.64
N VAL A 67 -5.74 0.99 -9.59
CA VAL A 67 -5.59 -0.36 -9.01
C VAL A 67 -6.06 -0.40 -7.55
N ILE A 68 -5.68 0.59 -6.75
CA ILE A 68 -6.15 0.67 -5.35
C ILE A 68 -7.66 0.95 -5.30
N GLU A 69 -8.19 1.83 -6.14
CA GLU A 69 -9.63 2.12 -6.20
C GLU A 69 -10.44 0.87 -6.58
N ASP A 70 -9.98 0.09 -7.55
CA ASP A 70 -10.61 -1.17 -7.96
C ASP A 70 -10.62 -2.19 -6.81
N CYS A 71 -9.54 -2.25 -6.02
CA CYS A 71 -9.49 -3.10 -4.84
C CYS A 71 -10.47 -2.62 -3.76
N LEU A 72 -10.47 -1.32 -3.45
CA LEU A 72 -11.34 -0.74 -2.44
C LEU A 72 -12.83 -0.81 -2.82
N ALA A 73 -13.17 -0.69 -4.10
CA ALA A 73 -14.55 -0.81 -4.58
C ALA A 73 -15.20 -2.16 -4.22
N ARG A 74 -14.41 -3.22 -4.04
CA ARG A 74 -14.89 -4.55 -3.64
C ARG A 74 -15.34 -4.61 -2.18
N VAL A 75 -14.87 -3.70 -1.34
CA VAL A 75 -15.13 -3.70 0.12
C VAL A 75 -15.89 -2.44 0.58
N GLY A 76 -16.56 -1.75 -0.35
CA GLY A 76 -17.36 -0.56 -0.05
C GLY A 76 -16.62 0.78 -0.16
N GLY A 77 -15.35 0.78 -0.55
CA GLY A 77 -14.54 1.98 -0.75
C GLY A 77 -13.95 2.55 0.54
N LEU A 78 -13.09 3.55 0.38
CA LEU A 78 -12.58 4.39 1.48
C LEU A 78 -12.62 5.87 1.04
N PRO A 79 -12.84 6.81 1.97
CA PRO A 79 -12.86 8.23 1.65
C PRO A 79 -11.48 8.71 1.20
N ARG A 80 -11.43 9.60 0.21
CA ARG A 80 -10.20 10.30 -0.17
C ARG A 80 -9.86 11.37 0.88
N VAL A 81 -8.58 11.47 1.23
CA VAL A 81 -8.08 12.48 2.18
C VAL A 81 -6.92 13.28 1.59
N VAL A 82 -6.78 14.54 2.01
CA VAL A 82 -5.69 15.44 1.58
C VAL A 82 -4.60 15.51 2.64
N ALA A 83 -5.00 15.61 3.90
CA ALA A 83 -4.10 15.56 5.06
C ALA A 83 -4.22 14.18 5.71
N PRO A 84 -3.24 13.28 5.52
CA PRO A 84 -3.33 11.93 6.07
C PRO A 84 -3.15 11.96 7.59
N GLU A 85 -3.94 11.15 8.28
CA GLU A 85 -3.74 10.82 9.69
C GLU A 85 -3.03 9.47 9.83
N VAL A 86 -2.51 9.18 11.04
CA VAL A 86 -1.76 7.93 11.29
C VAL A 86 -2.66 6.74 10.95
N GLY A 87 -2.15 5.85 10.10
CA GLY A 87 -2.90 4.68 9.63
C GLY A 87 -3.54 4.83 8.25
N ASP A 88 -3.59 6.05 7.68
CA ASP A 88 -4.10 6.25 6.33
C ASP A 88 -3.18 5.66 5.29
N VAL A 89 -3.76 5.19 4.19
CA VAL A 89 -3.02 4.54 3.09
C VAL A 89 -2.89 5.48 1.91
N ALA A 90 -1.82 5.32 1.14
CA ALA A 90 -1.55 6.14 -0.02
C ALA A 90 -0.87 5.37 -1.14
N VAL A 91 -1.03 5.88 -2.35
CA VAL A 91 -0.10 5.63 -3.44
C VAL A 91 0.86 6.81 -3.47
N ILE A 92 2.14 6.53 -3.27
CA ILE A 92 3.22 7.51 -3.41
C ILE A 92 4.08 7.19 -4.62
N VAL A 93 4.78 8.19 -5.13
CA VAL A 93 5.77 8.06 -6.19
C VAL A 93 7.13 8.42 -5.65
N ILE A 94 8.06 7.48 -5.78
CA ILE A 94 9.47 7.63 -5.44
C ILE A 94 10.20 8.12 -6.70
N PRO A 95 10.81 9.33 -6.68
CA PRO A 95 11.62 9.81 -7.79
C PRO A 95 12.81 8.88 -8.03
N ARG A 96 13.03 8.47 -9.28
CA ARG A 96 14.24 7.76 -9.73
C ARG A 96 14.69 8.35 -11.07
N LYS A 97 15.98 8.17 -11.37
CA LYS A 97 16.63 8.74 -12.57
C LYS A 97 15.97 8.29 -13.88
N GLU A 98 15.58 7.02 -13.97
CA GLU A 98 15.03 6.44 -15.20
C GLU A 98 13.52 6.60 -15.28
N ARG A 99 12.80 6.13 -14.25
CA ARG A 99 11.35 6.20 -14.19
C ARG A 99 10.86 6.31 -12.75
N PRO A 100 9.91 7.20 -12.45
CA PRO A 100 9.30 7.26 -11.12
C PRO A 100 8.67 5.92 -10.74
N LEU A 101 8.87 5.49 -9.50
CA LEU A 101 8.39 4.20 -9.00
C LEU A 101 7.18 4.41 -8.08
N PRO A 102 5.98 3.92 -8.43
CA PRO A 102 4.86 3.93 -7.52
C PRO A 102 5.02 2.86 -6.43
N ALA A 103 4.59 3.20 -5.22
CA ALA A 103 4.57 2.28 -4.08
C ALA A 103 3.31 2.52 -3.25
N GLY A 104 2.77 1.44 -2.67
CA GLY A 104 1.80 1.52 -1.60
C GLY A 104 2.48 1.97 -0.31
N ALA A 105 1.83 2.89 0.42
CA ALA A 105 2.36 3.47 1.64
C ALA A 105 1.30 3.61 2.73
N LEU A 106 1.75 3.57 3.98
CA LEU A 106 1.00 3.78 5.20
C LEU A 106 1.55 5.03 5.90
N TRP A 107 0.70 5.97 6.30
CA TRP A 107 1.16 7.15 7.04
C TRP A 107 1.43 6.78 8.51
N LEU A 108 2.65 7.05 8.97
CA LEU A 108 3.08 6.76 10.35
C LEU A 108 3.02 7.99 11.27
N GLY A 109 2.70 9.17 10.75
CA GLY A 109 2.59 10.44 11.48
C GLY A 109 3.60 11.48 11.03
N ASP A 110 4.79 11.05 10.62
CA ASP A 110 5.91 11.89 10.15
C ASP A 110 6.60 11.32 8.90
N CYS A 111 6.30 10.08 8.53
CA CYS A 111 6.87 9.40 7.38
C CYS A 111 5.91 8.36 6.77
N TRP A 112 6.25 7.90 5.57
CA TRP A 112 5.54 6.86 4.84
C TRP A 112 6.18 5.49 5.11
N GLY A 113 5.45 4.58 5.73
CA GLY A 113 5.82 3.17 5.85
C GLY A 113 5.48 2.40 4.58
N CYS A 114 6.42 1.63 4.04
CA CYS A 114 6.24 0.83 2.83
C CYS A 114 6.75 -0.60 3.04
N LYS A 115 6.11 -1.55 2.36
CA LYS A 115 6.69 -2.89 2.16
C LYS A 115 7.62 -2.87 0.95
N GLY A 116 8.92 -3.06 1.19
CA GLY A 116 9.96 -3.15 0.17
C GLY A 116 10.57 -4.56 0.05
N PRO A 117 11.49 -4.76 -0.91
CA PRO A 117 12.13 -6.05 -1.18
C PRO A 117 12.83 -6.66 0.04
N GLU A 118 13.42 -5.83 0.89
CA GLU A 118 14.21 -6.24 2.06
C GLU A 118 13.40 -6.26 3.37
N GLY A 119 12.11 -5.93 3.34
CA GLY A 119 11.31 -5.81 4.57
C GLY A 119 10.45 -4.56 4.58
N ALA A 120 10.21 -4.00 5.77
CA ALA A 120 9.58 -2.70 5.91
C ALA A 120 10.62 -1.58 5.75
N THR A 121 10.24 -0.48 5.11
CA THR A 121 11.07 0.72 4.98
C THR A 121 10.23 1.97 5.26
N THR A 122 10.90 3.06 5.60
CA THR A 122 10.27 4.37 5.83
C THR A 122 10.82 5.40 4.88
N LEU A 123 9.96 6.20 4.28
CA LEU A 123 10.31 7.25 3.33
C LEU A 123 9.89 8.61 3.88
N SER A 124 10.80 9.59 3.79
CA SER A 124 10.49 10.97 4.16
C SER A 124 9.38 11.52 3.25
N PRO A 125 8.39 12.25 3.79
CA PRO A 125 7.33 12.88 2.99
C PRO A 125 7.89 13.87 1.97
N THR A 126 9.05 14.48 2.24
CA THR A 126 9.71 15.44 1.34
C THR A 126 10.45 14.79 0.17
N LEU A 127 10.67 13.47 0.22
CA LEU A 127 11.40 12.72 -0.82
C LEU A 127 10.48 12.00 -1.79
N VAL A 128 9.17 12.05 -1.58
CA VAL A 128 8.17 11.35 -2.38
C VAL A 128 7.01 12.25 -2.72
N ARG A 129 6.22 11.88 -3.72
CA ARG A 129 5.00 12.60 -4.09
C ARG A 129 3.77 11.70 -3.90
N PRO A 130 2.85 12.00 -2.97
CA PRO A 130 1.56 11.32 -2.91
C PRO A 130 0.76 11.57 -4.19
N LEU A 131 0.22 10.51 -4.79
CA LEU A 131 -0.75 10.60 -5.88
C LEU A 131 -2.19 10.57 -5.36
N ALA A 132 -2.40 9.83 -4.27
CA ALA A 132 -3.70 9.53 -3.71
C ALA A 132 -3.54 9.07 -2.26
N CYS A 133 -4.41 9.52 -1.37
CA CYS A 133 -4.51 9.04 0.00
C CYS A 133 -5.97 8.67 0.32
N TRP A 134 -6.15 7.63 1.12
CA TRP A 134 -7.44 7.14 1.59
C TRP A 134 -7.44 7.03 3.11
N GLY A 135 -8.51 7.54 3.71
CA GLY A 135 -8.74 7.52 5.14
C GLY A 135 -9.13 6.12 5.62
N MET A 136 -8.51 5.63 6.69
CA MET A 136 -8.78 4.30 7.24
C MET A 136 -9.82 4.30 8.38
N ASP A 137 -10.59 5.39 8.55
CA ASP A 137 -11.46 5.75 9.69
C ASP A 137 -10.85 5.37 11.04
N HIS A 138 -10.21 6.37 11.65
CA HIS A 138 -9.26 6.27 12.76
C HIS A 138 -9.80 5.51 13.98
N ALA A 139 -9.52 4.21 14.05
CA ALA A 139 -9.43 3.50 15.32
C ALA A 139 -8.06 3.82 15.93
N ALA A 140 -8.05 4.81 16.84
CA ALA A 140 -6.88 5.26 17.61
C ALA A 140 -6.21 4.13 18.42
#